data_AF-A0A329TAU2-F1
#
_entry.id   AF-A0A329TAU2-F1
#
_cell.length_a   1.000
_cell.length_b   1.000
_cell.length_c   1.000
_cell.angle_alpha   90.00
_cell.angle_beta   90.00
_cell.angle_gamma   90.00
#
_symmetry.space_group_name_H-M   'P 1'
#
loop_
_entity.id
_entity.type
_entity.pdbx_description
1 polymer ?
#
loop_
_entity_poly.entity_id
_entity_poly.type
_entity_poly.pdbx_seq_one_letter_code
_entity_poly.pdbx_strand_id
1 'polypeptide(L)'
;MHPQRDITTLPTFIALDSYAVLAGQRQGASVQLDETYFSGQLQAFEAFDGDTDGSSNSSRGQRSRDLRESRRAYRSIEVDVDALTEDGLWTASTQFRRELQRIPEISYLERQFPGQCFVVPEWLRTEDHLHYGARVYFFQDDDSTTPKDVMQENIDAILSDSFPKFERYQGRLHGYPDCCIDFYHDRSSNAPSPEWRSIEPFADRINEPALGNGLSASIDDMLPQFSGRDDRFAFFAREFFPEPGCETALTQGEVIFDSLSSEYPTALIEDYFRLNFSYNYLIARAVHTGGTHRPVPGELGEEHLMFYLPLRELLTIPRYS
;
A
#
# COMPACT_ATOMS: atom_id res chain seq x y z
N MET A 1 -25.30 -7.49 8.76
CA MET A 1 -24.53 -6.38 8.17
C MET A 1 -23.73 -6.97 7.02
N HIS A 2 -23.80 -6.39 5.82
CA HIS A 2 -22.98 -6.86 4.70
C HIS A 2 -21.58 -6.25 4.84
N PRO A 3 -20.52 -7.05 5.07
CA PRO A 3 -19.14 -6.57 5.23
C PRO A 3 -18.66 -5.66 4.08
N GLN A 4 -19.22 -5.87 2.89
CA GLN A 4 -18.94 -5.08 1.68
C GLN A 4 -19.28 -3.59 1.78
N ARG A 5 -20.28 -3.18 2.56
CA ARG A 5 -20.65 -1.75 2.61
C ARG A 5 -19.60 -0.91 3.34
N ASP A 6 -18.87 -1.51 4.29
CA ASP A 6 -18.02 -0.75 5.21
C ASP A 6 -16.65 -0.43 4.58
N ILE A 7 -16.07 -1.36 3.82
CA ILE A 7 -14.78 -1.15 3.15
C ILE A 7 -14.85 -0.17 1.98
N THR A 8 -16.02 0.05 1.38
CA THR A 8 -16.16 1.00 0.25
C THR A 8 -15.91 2.46 0.65
N THR A 9 -15.90 2.74 1.96
CA THR A 9 -15.54 4.06 2.46
C THR A 9 -14.03 4.29 2.49
N LEU A 10 -13.23 3.23 2.57
CA LEU A 10 -11.77 3.28 2.60
C LEU A 10 -11.22 3.83 1.27
N PRO A 11 -10.01 4.45 1.28
CA PRO A 11 -9.30 4.80 0.05
C PRO A 11 -9.21 3.60 -0.88
N THR A 12 -9.43 3.78 -2.18
CA THR A 12 -9.64 2.69 -3.14
C THR A 12 -8.55 1.62 -3.09
N PHE A 13 -7.27 1.99 -3.06
CA PHE A 13 -6.19 1.00 -2.93
C PHE A 13 -6.35 0.13 -1.68
N ILE A 14 -6.67 0.73 -0.52
CA ILE A 14 -6.91 -0.01 0.72
C ILE A 14 -8.18 -0.85 0.59
N ALA A 15 -9.26 -0.30 0.03
CA ALA A 15 -10.52 -1.02 -0.10
C ALA A 15 -10.37 -2.30 -0.93
N LEU A 16 -9.64 -2.25 -2.05
CA LEU A 16 -9.40 -3.41 -2.91
C LEU A 16 -8.43 -4.42 -2.28
N ASP A 17 -7.35 -3.95 -1.65
CA ASP A 17 -6.45 -4.80 -0.86
C ASP A 17 -7.19 -5.51 0.29
N SER A 18 -8.00 -4.76 1.05
CA SER A 18 -8.83 -5.26 2.14
C SER A 18 -9.89 -6.24 1.66
N TYR A 19 -10.47 -6.02 0.47
CA TYR A 19 -11.42 -6.97 -0.12
C TYR A 19 -10.75 -8.34 -0.34
N ALA A 20 -9.55 -8.37 -0.93
CA ALA A 20 -8.82 -9.62 -1.16
C ALA A 20 -8.51 -10.37 0.15
N VAL A 21 -8.25 -9.64 1.25
CA VAL A 21 -8.11 -10.22 2.59
C VAL A 21 -9.43 -10.81 3.07
N LEU A 22 -10.52 -10.06 3.03
CA LEU A 22 -11.84 -10.53 3.48
C LEU A 22 -12.38 -11.70 2.64
N ALA A 23 -11.99 -11.79 1.37
CA ALA A 23 -12.31 -12.90 0.48
C ALA A 23 -11.40 -14.13 0.68
N GLY A 24 -10.38 -14.05 1.54
CA GLY A 24 -9.45 -15.15 1.83
C GLY A 24 -8.43 -15.43 0.74
N GLN A 25 -8.21 -14.48 -0.17
CA GLN A 25 -7.24 -14.60 -1.27
C GLN A 25 -5.85 -14.10 -0.88
N ARG A 26 -5.80 -13.28 0.16
CA ARG A 26 -4.58 -12.85 0.83
C ARG A 26 -4.72 -13.06 2.32
N GLN A 27 -3.61 -13.40 2.98
CA GLN A 27 -3.58 -13.55 4.43
C GLN A 27 -3.72 -12.19 5.13
N GLY A 28 -3.10 -11.16 4.57
CA GLY A 28 -3.18 -9.80 5.10
C GLY A 28 -2.82 -8.74 4.07
N ALA A 29 -3.11 -7.50 4.40
CA ALA A 29 -2.71 -6.32 3.66
C ALA A 29 -2.15 -5.27 4.62
N SER A 30 -1.43 -4.29 4.08
CA SER A 30 -0.96 -3.19 4.91
C SER A 30 -0.79 -1.91 4.12
N VAL A 31 -0.83 -0.78 4.83
CA VAL A 31 -0.51 0.53 4.29
C VAL A 31 0.48 1.24 5.21
N GLN A 32 1.53 1.80 4.64
CA GLN A 32 2.42 2.67 5.39
C GLN A 32 1.78 4.04 5.57
N LEU A 33 1.84 4.55 6.80
CA LEU A 33 1.47 5.92 7.10
C LEU A 33 2.69 6.80 6.84
N ASP A 34 2.59 7.60 5.79
CA ASP A 34 3.62 8.56 5.42
C ASP A 34 2.98 9.82 4.83
N GLU A 35 3.84 10.74 4.39
CA GLU A 35 3.36 11.97 3.78
C GLU A 35 2.53 11.70 2.53
N THR A 36 2.97 10.76 1.68
CA THR A 36 2.29 10.37 0.43
C THR A 36 0.87 9.88 0.71
N TYR A 37 0.68 9.08 1.76
CA TYR A 37 -0.62 8.57 2.18
C TYR A 37 -1.60 9.71 2.54
N PHE A 38 -1.18 10.65 3.38
CA PHE A 38 -2.04 11.75 3.81
C PHE A 38 -2.24 12.80 2.72
N SER A 39 -1.15 13.21 2.05
CA SER A 39 -1.21 14.24 1.01
C SER A 39 -2.00 13.76 -0.20
N GLY A 40 -1.87 12.48 -0.59
CA GLY A 40 -2.60 11.92 -1.72
C GLY A 40 -4.11 11.97 -1.53
N GLN A 41 -4.60 11.57 -0.35
CA GLN A 41 -6.02 11.68 -0.03
C GLN A 41 -6.51 13.13 -0.01
N LEU A 42 -5.75 14.04 0.61
CA LEU A 42 -6.12 15.46 0.65
C LEU A 42 -6.17 16.07 -0.75
N GLN A 43 -5.17 15.80 -1.59
CA GLN A 43 -5.11 16.28 -2.97
C GLN A 43 -6.24 15.68 -3.81
N ALA A 44 -6.57 14.41 -3.64
CA ALA A 44 -7.68 13.79 -4.35
C ALA A 44 -9.03 14.41 -3.96
N PHE A 45 -9.25 14.67 -2.66
CA PHE A 45 -10.44 15.36 -2.21
C PHE A 45 -10.56 16.77 -2.81
N GLU A 46 -9.45 17.50 -2.93
CA GLU A 46 -9.39 18.85 -3.51
C GLU A 46 -9.56 18.84 -5.04
N ALA A 47 -8.96 17.87 -5.75
CA ALA A 47 -9.00 17.78 -7.22
C ALA A 47 -10.36 17.34 -7.76
N PHE A 48 -11.06 16.45 -7.03
CA PHE A 48 -12.33 15.85 -7.47
C PHE A 48 -13.52 16.36 -6.65
N ASP A 49 -13.41 17.57 -6.08
CA ASP A 49 -14.51 18.21 -5.36
C ASP A 49 -15.56 18.68 -6.37
N GLY A 50 -16.52 17.81 -6.69
CA GLY A 50 -17.66 18.16 -7.53
C GLY A 50 -18.73 18.90 -6.73
N ASP A 51 -19.47 19.82 -7.39
CA ASP A 51 -20.71 20.47 -6.92
C ASP A 51 -21.79 19.42 -6.58
N THR A 52 -21.59 18.68 -5.50
CA THR A 52 -22.56 17.71 -4.98
C THR A 52 -23.41 18.41 -3.93
N ASP A 53 -24.72 18.41 -4.16
CA ASP A 53 -25.75 19.03 -3.33
C ASP A 53 -25.48 18.84 -1.84
N GLY A 54 -25.61 19.92 -1.07
CA GLY A 54 -25.01 20.21 0.24
C GLY A 54 -25.15 19.23 1.42
N SER A 55 -25.62 17.99 1.20
CA SER A 55 -25.57 16.89 2.17
C SER A 55 -24.27 16.07 2.12
N SER A 56 -23.68 15.85 0.94
CA SER A 56 -22.40 15.12 0.74
C SER A 56 -21.18 15.90 1.25
N ASN A 57 -21.25 17.24 1.17
CA ASN A 57 -20.19 18.15 1.61
C ASN A 57 -19.88 18.04 3.12
N SER A 58 -20.83 17.60 3.94
CA SER A 58 -20.63 17.45 5.38
C SER A 58 -19.70 16.27 5.73
N SER A 59 -19.90 15.12 5.08
CA SER A 59 -19.11 13.89 5.30
C SER A 59 -17.71 14.02 4.72
N ARG A 60 -17.60 14.51 3.48
CA ARG A 60 -16.31 14.74 2.80
C ARG A 60 -15.50 15.83 3.50
N GLY A 61 -16.16 16.91 3.92
CA GLY A 61 -15.57 17.96 4.74
C GLY A 61 -15.06 17.48 6.10
N GLN A 62 -15.80 16.58 6.77
CA GLN A 62 -15.32 15.96 8.02
C GLN A 62 -14.11 15.07 7.75
N ARG A 63 -14.17 14.20 6.74
CA ARG A 63 -13.05 13.32 6.36
C ARG A 63 -11.77 14.11 6.05
N SER A 64 -11.90 15.20 5.31
CA SER A 64 -10.79 16.11 4.98
C SER A 64 -10.21 16.79 6.23
N ARG A 65 -11.05 17.17 7.21
CA ARG A 65 -10.58 17.68 8.51
C ARG A 65 -9.82 16.61 9.29
N ASP A 66 -10.38 15.40 9.40
CA ASP A 66 -9.76 14.27 10.10
C ASP A 66 -8.39 13.92 9.49
N LEU A 67 -8.26 13.95 8.17
CA LEU A 67 -6.99 13.75 7.47
C LEU A 67 -5.97 14.85 7.77
N ARG A 68 -6.38 16.14 7.76
CA ARG A 68 -5.47 17.25 8.10
C ARG A 68 -5.03 17.20 9.55
N GLU A 69 -5.92 16.82 10.46
CA GLU A 69 -5.58 16.60 11.86
C GLU A 69 -4.62 15.41 12.01
N SER A 70 -4.93 14.29 11.36
CA SER A 70 -4.11 13.08 11.40
C SER A 70 -2.70 13.31 10.87
N ARG A 71 -2.57 13.98 9.73
CA ARG A 71 -1.27 14.37 9.14
C ARG A 71 -0.46 15.24 10.08
N ARG A 72 -1.09 16.22 10.74
CA ARG A 72 -0.41 17.10 11.70
C ARG A 72 0.04 16.34 12.94
N ALA A 73 -0.85 15.52 13.51
CA ALA A 73 -0.54 14.69 14.66
C ALA A 73 0.62 13.72 14.36
N TYR A 74 0.56 12.99 13.25
CA TYR A 74 1.61 12.06 12.83
C TYR A 74 2.98 12.73 12.71
N ARG A 75 3.04 13.88 12.02
CA ARG A 75 4.28 14.65 11.83
C ARG A 75 4.85 15.23 13.12
N SER A 76 4.04 15.39 14.17
CA SER A 76 4.48 15.91 15.47
C SER A 76 4.96 14.84 16.44
N ILE A 77 4.90 13.56 16.07
CA ILE A 77 5.37 12.48 16.93
C ILE A 77 6.90 12.35 16.81
N GLU A 78 7.57 12.74 17.87
CA GLU A 78 8.99 12.49 18.09
C GLU A 78 9.14 11.22 18.94
N VAL A 79 9.99 10.29 18.49
CA VAL A 79 10.21 9.02 19.18
C VAL A 79 11.67 8.96 19.62
N ASP A 80 11.87 8.99 20.93
CA ASP A 80 13.18 8.84 21.55
C ASP A 80 13.43 7.39 21.96
N VAL A 81 14.65 6.91 21.68
CA VAL A 81 15.12 5.58 22.10
C VAL A 81 16.30 5.77 23.05
N ASP A 82 16.05 5.54 24.35
CA ASP A 82 17.05 5.73 25.41
C ASP A 82 18.30 4.86 25.22
N ALA A 83 18.10 3.62 24.74
CA ALA A 83 19.17 2.68 24.43
C ALA A 83 18.73 1.71 23.35
N LEU A 84 19.67 1.32 22.47
CA LEU A 84 19.44 0.29 21.45
C LEU A 84 19.49 -1.12 22.08
N THR A 85 18.49 -1.41 22.91
CA THR A 85 18.25 -2.70 23.57
C THR A 85 16.82 -3.16 23.31
N GLU A 86 16.53 -4.43 23.59
CA GLU A 86 15.16 -4.97 23.50
C GLU A 86 14.17 -4.14 24.32
N ASP A 87 14.46 -3.92 25.61
CA ASP A 87 13.61 -3.10 26.49
C ASP A 87 13.44 -1.66 26.00
N GLY A 88 14.52 -1.06 25.46
CA GLY A 88 14.51 0.31 24.95
C GLY A 88 13.62 0.46 23.73
N LEU A 89 13.81 -0.39 22.71
CA LEU A 89 12.98 -0.41 21.52
C LEU A 89 11.54 -0.82 21.82
N TRP A 90 11.32 -1.77 22.73
CA TRP A 90 9.98 -2.20 23.13
C TRP A 90 9.20 -1.07 23.82
N THR A 91 9.86 -0.33 24.72
CA THR A 91 9.27 0.82 25.41
C THR A 91 8.95 1.94 24.43
N ALA A 92 9.90 2.31 23.57
CA ALA A 92 9.70 3.35 22.55
C ALA A 92 8.59 2.97 21.57
N SER A 93 8.54 1.71 21.11
CA SER A 93 7.47 1.20 20.24
C SER A 93 6.11 1.27 20.93
N THR A 94 6.03 0.84 22.18
CA THR A 94 4.77 0.85 22.93
C THR A 94 4.27 2.29 23.13
N GLN A 95 5.15 3.23 23.43
CA GLN A 95 4.81 4.64 23.55
C GLN A 95 4.37 5.23 22.20
N PHE A 96 5.15 5.01 21.15
CA PHE A 96 4.83 5.49 19.81
C PHE A 96 3.47 4.95 19.33
N ARG A 97 3.22 3.65 19.53
CA ARG A 97 1.93 3.03 19.20
C ARG A 97 0.75 3.70 19.92
N ARG A 98 0.91 4.06 21.20
CA ARG A 98 -0.16 4.76 21.95
C ARG A 98 -0.46 6.14 21.36
N GLU A 99 0.54 6.86 20.87
CA GLU A 99 0.30 8.13 20.18
C GLU A 99 -0.37 7.91 18.82
N LEU A 100 0.07 6.91 18.06
CA LEU A 100 -0.55 6.54 16.78
C LEU A 100 -2.03 6.18 16.94
N GLN A 101 -2.40 5.42 17.98
CA GLN A 101 -3.79 5.04 18.24
C GLN A 101 -4.73 6.23 18.55
N ARG A 102 -4.18 7.43 18.83
CA ARG A 102 -4.97 8.66 19.03
C ARG A 102 -5.21 9.42 17.73
N ILE A 103 -4.55 9.05 16.64
CA ILE A 103 -4.69 9.69 15.33
C ILE A 103 -6.08 9.34 14.77
N PRO A 104 -6.90 10.34 14.36
CA PRO A 104 -8.24 10.09 13.83
C PRO A 104 -8.30 9.08 12.69
N GLU A 105 -7.27 9.05 11.84
CA GLU A 105 -7.11 8.08 10.77
C GLU A 105 -7.13 6.63 11.25
N ILE A 106 -6.43 6.31 12.34
CA ILE A 106 -6.37 4.94 12.85
C ILE A 106 -7.76 4.49 13.28
N SER A 107 -8.45 5.32 14.06
CA SER A 107 -9.83 5.03 14.47
C SER A 107 -10.79 4.98 13.28
N TYR A 108 -10.51 5.72 12.21
CA TYR A 108 -11.31 5.63 10.99
C TYR A 108 -11.11 4.27 10.30
N LEU A 109 -9.87 3.87 10.02
CA LEU A 109 -9.55 2.59 9.38
C LEU A 109 -10.08 1.41 10.22
N GLU A 110 -9.85 1.41 11.53
CA GLU A 110 -10.34 0.37 12.45
C GLU A 110 -11.87 0.24 12.47
N ARG A 111 -12.61 1.35 12.31
CA ARG A 111 -14.07 1.31 12.28
C ARG A 111 -14.64 0.85 10.94
N GLN A 112 -13.94 1.09 9.84
CA GLN A 112 -14.45 0.82 8.49
C GLN A 112 -14.04 -0.56 7.97
N PHE A 113 -12.96 -1.14 8.50
CA PHE A 113 -12.56 -2.48 8.16
C PHE A 113 -13.24 -3.50 9.10
N PRO A 114 -14.01 -4.47 8.57
CA PRO A 114 -14.75 -5.41 9.40
C PRO A 114 -13.89 -6.53 9.99
N GLY A 115 -12.62 -6.67 9.56
CA GLY A 115 -11.66 -7.63 10.11
C GLY A 115 -10.80 -7.04 11.24
N GLN A 116 -9.66 -7.68 11.52
CA GLN A 116 -8.66 -7.11 12.43
C GLN A 116 -7.87 -6.01 11.74
N CYS A 117 -7.97 -4.78 12.27
CA CYS A 117 -7.19 -3.63 11.82
C CYS A 117 -6.38 -3.08 13.00
N PHE A 118 -5.08 -2.89 12.82
CA PHE A 118 -4.24 -2.30 13.85
C PHE A 118 -3.00 -1.60 13.30
N VAL A 119 -2.56 -0.56 14.01
CA VAL A 119 -1.31 0.15 13.73
C VAL A 119 -0.13 -0.48 14.47
N VAL A 120 1.02 -0.56 13.79
CA VAL A 120 2.31 -1.06 14.29
C VAL A 120 3.40 -0.04 13.98
N PRO A 121 4.19 0.38 14.99
CA PRO A 121 5.48 1.03 14.78
C PRO A 121 6.49 0.07 14.16
N GLU A 122 7.22 0.54 13.16
CA GLU A 122 8.31 -0.20 12.53
C GLU A 122 9.59 0.62 12.57
N TRP A 123 10.67 -0.04 12.97
CA TRP A 123 12.01 0.49 12.97
C TRP A 123 12.74 0.04 11.70
N LEU A 124 13.64 0.90 11.23
CA LEU A 124 14.57 0.60 10.14
C LEU A 124 15.95 1.13 10.52
N ARG A 125 16.95 0.26 10.52
CA ARG A 125 18.34 0.67 10.78
C ARG A 125 19.07 0.87 9.46
N THR A 126 19.61 2.06 9.28
CA THR A 126 20.61 2.38 8.24
C THR A 126 21.97 2.58 8.90
N GLU A 127 23.05 2.62 8.13
CA GLU A 127 24.44 2.62 8.64
C GLU A 127 24.66 3.60 9.80
N ASP A 128 24.10 4.81 9.73
CA ASP A 128 24.33 5.87 10.72
C ASP A 128 23.09 6.26 11.53
N HIS A 129 21.91 5.67 11.25
CA HIS A 129 20.66 6.15 11.86
C HIS A 129 19.60 5.05 12.04
N LEU A 130 18.90 5.13 13.17
CA LEU A 130 17.68 4.38 13.43
C LEU A 130 16.48 5.22 13.01
N HIS A 131 15.82 4.83 11.93
CA HIS A 131 14.59 5.42 11.45
C HIS A 131 13.38 4.71 12.06
N TYR A 132 12.26 5.40 12.10
CA TYR A 132 10.98 4.84 12.53
C TYR A 132 9.84 5.29 11.61
N GLY A 133 8.82 4.45 11.52
CA GLY A 133 7.59 4.73 10.80
C GLY A 133 6.42 3.96 11.40
N ALA A 134 5.25 4.10 10.79
CA ALA A 134 4.06 3.37 11.19
C ALA A 134 3.40 2.70 9.99
N ARG A 135 2.87 1.50 10.22
CA ARG A 135 2.11 0.74 9.24
C ARG A 135 0.80 0.28 9.85
N VAL A 136 -0.28 0.37 9.10
CA VAL A 136 -1.57 -0.20 9.47
C VAL A 136 -1.74 -1.52 8.75
N TYR A 137 -2.06 -2.56 9.49
CA TYR A 137 -2.28 -3.91 8.99
C TYR A 137 -3.76 -4.26 9.01
N PHE A 138 -4.18 -5.07 8.03
CA PHE A 138 -5.55 -5.55 7.85
C PHE A 138 -5.52 -7.07 7.68
N PHE A 139 -6.23 -7.80 8.55
CA PHE A 139 -6.33 -9.26 8.56
C PHE A 139 -7.78 -9.72 8.70
N GLN A 140 -8.06 -10.99 8.44
CA GLN A 140 -9.37 -11.57 8.76
C GLN A 140 -9.60 -11.57 10.28
N ASP A 141 -10.87 -11.61 10.71
CA ASP A 141 -11.25 -11.58 12.13
C ASP A 141 -10.67 -12.74 12.96
N ASP A 142 -10.44 -13.89 12.33
CA ASP A 142 -9.92 -15.11 12.95
C ASP A 142 -8.39 -15.26 12.82
N ASP A 143 -7.70 -14.30 12.22
CA ASP A 143 -6.23 -14.31 12.19
C ASP A 143 -5.65 -14.14 13.61
N SER A 144 -4.57 -14.86 13.90
CA SER A 144 -3.95 -14.84 15.24
C SER A 144 -2.90 -13.74 15.42
N THR A 145 -2.51 -13.05 14.35
CA THR A 145 -1.43 -12.06 14.35
C THR A 145 -1.81 -10.85 15.18
N THR A 146 -0.99 -10.53 16.17
CA THR A 146 -1.20 -9.36 17.01
C THR A 146 -0.18 -8.25 16.71
N PRO A 147 -0.47 -6.99 17.08
CA PRO A 147 0.52 -5.92 17.01
C PRO A 147 1.83 -6.24 17.74
N LYS A 148 1.73 -7.00 18.84
CA LYS A 148 2.88 -7.43 19.64
C LYS A 148 3.79 -8.37 18.85
N ASP A 149 3.23 -9.31 18.11
CA ASP A 149 4.01 -10.28 17.32
C ASP A 149 4.82 -9.55 16.23
N VAL A 150 4.17 -8.65 15.50
CA VAL A 150 4.84 -7.85 14.46
C VAL A 150 5.91 -6.94 15.05
N MET A 151 5.64 -6.27 16.18
CA MET A 151 6.63 -5.44 16.87
C MET A 151 7.84 -6.26 17.34
N GLN A 152 7.63 -7.44 17.92
CA GLN A 152 8.72 -8.29 18.40
C GLN A 152 9.62 -8.70 17.25
N GLU A 153 9.06 -9.22 16.16
CA GLU A 153 9.83 -9.63 14.97
C GLU A 153 10.62 -8.46 14.36
N ASN A 154 10.04 -7.24 14.35
CA ASN A 154 10.74 -6.05 13.91
C ASN A 154 11.92 -5.67 14.83
N ILE A 155 11.70 -5.66 16.15
CA ILE A 155 12.73 -5.34 17.14
C ILE A 155 13.87 -6.36 17.09
N ASP A 156 13.55 -7.65 17.05
CA ASP A 156 14.53 -8.73 16.98
C ASP A 156 15.40 -8.61 15.72
N ALA A 157 14.79 -8.24 14.59
CA ALA A 157 15.50 -8.03 13.35
C ALA A 157 16.46 -6.82 13.41
N ILE A 158 16.09 -5.74 14.09
CA ILE A 158 16.95 -4.56 14.28
C ILE A 158 18.14 -4.87 15.18
N LEU A 159 17.90 -5.57 16.29
CA LEU A 159 18.96 -5.91 17.25
C LEU A 159 19.94 -6.95 16.71
N SER A 160 19.45 -7.88 15.88
CA SER A 160 20.25 -8.94 15.28
C SER A 160 20.85 -8.58 13.92
N ASP A 161 20.71 -7.33 13.46
CA ASP A 161 21.11 -6.87 12.12
C ASP A 161 20.62 -7.81 11.00
N SER A 162 19.36 -8.21 11.12
CA SER A 162 18.73 -9.22 10.26
C SER A 162 17.41 -8.74 9.68
N PHE A 163 17.39 -7.47 9.24
CA PHE A 163 16.23 -6.85 8.58
C PHE A 163 15.63 -7.71 7.44
N PRO A 164 16.43 -8.42 6.61
CA PRO A 164 15.87 -9.35 5.62
C PRO A 164 14.97 -10.44 6.20
N LYS A 165 15.14 -10.85 7.46
CA LYS A 165 14.23 -11.82 8.12
C LYS A 165 12.87 -11.19 8.41
N PHE A 166 12.85 -9.93 8.85
CA PHE A 166 11.61 -9.20 9.07
C PHE A 166 10.86 -8.94 7.76
N GLU A 167 11.54 -8.56 6.69
CA GLU A 167 10.91 -8.41 5.37
C GLU A 167 10.31 -9.74 4.86
N ARG A 168 11.00 -10.87 5.07
CA ARG A 168 10.43 -12.20 4.78
C ARG A 168 9.18 -12.48 5.62
N TYR A 169 9.21 -12.13 6.91
CA TYR A 169 8.06 -12.27 7.80
C TYR A 169 6.88 -11.41 7.32
N GLN A 170 7.12 -10.14 6.95
CA GLN A 170 6.09 -9.26 6.36
C GLN A 170 5.50 -9.86 5.08
N GLY A 171 6.34 -10.36 4.17
CA GLY A 171 5.86 -11.00 2.95
C GLY A 171 4.92 -12.18 3.22
N ARG A 172 5.24 -13.01 4.23
CA ARG A 172 4.37 -14.11 4.67
C ARG A 172 3.08 -13.60 5.32
N LEU A 173 3.13 -12.56 6.15
CA LEU A 173 1.91 -11.94 6.72
C LEU A 173 0.94 -11.48 5.63
N HIS A 174 1.46 -11.03 4.49
CA HIS A 174 0.64 -10.61 3.35
C HIS A 174 0.15 -11.77 2.47
N GLY A 175 0.63 -12.99 2.72
CA GLY A 175 0.34 -14.18 1.92
C GLY A 175 1.00 -14.15 0.55
N TYR A 176 2.18 -13.52 0.42
CA TYR A 176 2.95 -13.57 -0.82
C TYR A 176 3.58 -14.95 -1.03
N PRO A 177 3.72 -15.43 -2.29
CA PRO A 177 4.34 -16.72 -2.57
C PRO A 177 5.79 -16.77 -2.08
N ASP A 178 6.18 -17.89 -1.46
CA ASP A 178 7.56 -18.11 -1.01
C ASP A 178 8.59 -17.98 -2.15
N CYS A 179 8.24 -18.37 -3.40
CA CYS A 179 9.09 -18.15 -4.60
C CYS A 179 9.50 -16.67 -4.72
N CYS A 180 8.53 -15.76 -4.58
CA CYS A 180 8.71 -14.32 -4.76
C CYS A 180 9.40 -13.70 -3.55
N ILE A 181 9.11 -14.19 -2.34
CA ILE A 181 9.82 -13.78 -1.13
C ILE A 181 11.30 -14.14 -1.26
N ASP A 182 11.63 -15.38 -1.60
CA ASP A 182 13.02 -15.82 -1.73
C ASP A 182 13.75 -15.10 -2.86
N PHE A 183 13.08 -14.88 -4.00
CA PHE A 183 13.60 -14.07 -5.10
C PHE A 183 13.92 -12.63 -4.67
N TYR A 184 13.02 -11.96 -3.94
CA TYR A 184 13.24 -10.59 -3.47
C TYR A 184 14.46 -10.47 -2.54
N HIS A 185 14.80 -11.56 -1.85
CA HIS A 185 15.95 -11.62 -0.96
C HIS A 185 17.26 -12.10 -1.64
N ASP A 186 17.23 -12.44 -2.93
CA ASP A 186 18.40 -12.77 -3.74
C ASP A 186 19.16 -11.50 -4.16
N ARG A 187 19.80 -10.85 -3.18
CA ARG A 187 20.64 -9.67 -3.38
C ARG A 187 22.10 -10.07 -3.61
N SER A 188 22.46 -10.27 -4.89
CA SER A 188 23.84 -10.47 -5.33
C SER A 188 24.51 -9.15 -5.71
N SER A 189 25.76 -8.94 -5.31
CA SER A 189 26.55 -7.76 -5.72
C SER A 189 26.83 -7.68 -7.23
N ASN A 190 26.63 -8.78 -7.95
CA ASN A 190 26.89 -8.89 -9.39
C ASN A 190 25.60 -8.83 -10.24
N ALA A 191 24.44 -8.58 -9.64
CA ALA A 191 23.17 -8.48 -10.33
C ALA A 191 22.47 -7.16 -9.99
N PRO A 192 21.57 -6.65 -10.86
CA PRO A 192 20.67 -5.57 -10.48
C PRO A 192 19.84 -5.95 -9.25
N SER A 193 19.27 -4.92 -8.61
CA SER A 193 18.41 -5.13 -7.44
C SER A 193 17.21 -6.03 -7.78
N PRO A 194 16.66 -6.78 -6.82
CA PRO A 194 15.49 -7.63 -7.03
C PRO A 194 14.27 -6.86 -7.55
N GLU A 195 14.10 -5.61 -7.11
CA GLU A 195 13.05 -4.70 -7.61
C GLU A 195 13.20 -4.47 -9.12
N TRP A 196 14.42 -4.17 -9.58
CA TRP A 196 14.69 -4.00 -11.01
C TRP A 196 14.52 -5.30 -11.77
N ARG A 197 15.07 -6.42 -11.26
CA ARG A 197 14.95 -7.74 -11.91
C ARG A 197 13.50 -8.19 -12.09
N SER A 198 12.60 -7.82 -11.16
CA SER A 198 11.16 -8.11 -11.24
C SER A 198 10.47 -7.37 -12.40
N ILE A 199 10.96 -6.16 -12.71
CA ILE A 199 10.31 -5.22 -13.61
C ILE A 199 10.97 -5.14 -14.99
N GLU A 200 12.28 -5.33 -15.08
CA GLU A 200 13.11 -5.19 -16.28
C GLU A 200 12.53 -5.92 -17.51
N PRO A 201 12.01 -7.16 -17.41
CA PRO A 201 11.40 -7.86 -18.55
C PRO A 201 10.17 -7.16 -19.14
N PHE A 202 9.64 -6.16 -18.44
CA PHE A 202 8.42 -5.45 -18.74
C PHE A 202 8.65 -3.93 -18.94
N ALA A 203 9.89 -3.44 -18.76
CA ALA A 203 10.19 -2.01 -18.74
C ALA A 203 9.89 -1.31 -20.07
N ASP A 204 10.09 -2.00 -21.20
CA ASP A 204 9.82 -1.51 -22.55
C ASP A 204 8.33 -1.23 -22.83
N ARG A 205 7.45 -1.70 -21.94
CA ARG A 205 6.00 -1.57 -22.07
C ARG A 205 5.46 -0.26 -21.53
N ILE A 206 6.25 0.46 -20.74
CA ILE A 206 5.85 1.74 -20.16
C ILE A 206 6.22 2.84 -21.13
N ASN A 207 5.23 3.66 -21.47
CA ASN A 207 5.45 4.88 -22.24
C ASN A 207 6.06 5.95 -21.32
N GLU A 208 7.39 5.90 -21.11
CA GLU A 208 8.08 6.84 -20.23
C GLU A 208 7.80 8.33 -20.51
N PRO A 209 7.70 8.79 -21.78
CA PRO A 209 7.30 10.16 -22.08
C PRO A 209 5.94 10.60 -21.51
N ALA A 210 5.04 9.66 -21.20
CA ALA A 210 3.75 9.97 -20.58
C ALA A 210 3.82 10.14 -19.06
N LEU A 211 4.89 9.67 -18.40
CA LEU A 211 5.08 9.76 -16.95
C LEU A 211 5.26 11.20 -16.48
N GLY A 212 4.76 11.53 -15.28
CA GLY A 212 4.98 12.83 -14.65
C GLY A 212 4.15 13.99 -15.21
N ASN A 213 3.22 13.71 -16.14
CA ASN A 213 2.28 14.69 -16.67
C ASN A 213 1.09 14.97 -15.73
N GLY A 214 1.09 14.38 -14.53
CA GLY A 214 0.08 14.61 -13.50
C GLY A 214 -1.34 14.28 -13.99
N LEU A 215 -2.29 15.14 -13.64
CA LEU A 215 -3.71 15.00 -14.00
C LEU A 215 -4.03 15.25 -15.48
N SER A 216 -3.02 15.58 -16.31
CA SER A 216 -3.21 15.78 -17.74
C SER A 216 -3.00 14.51 -18.57
N ALA A 217 -2.60 13.40 -17.94
CA ALA A 217 -2.42 12.11 -18.57
C ALA A 217 -3.27 11.04 -17.87
N SER A 218 -3.72 10.05 -18.64
CA SER A 218 -4.37 8.85 -18.12
C SER A 218 -3.35 7.73 -17.95
N ILE A 219 -3.63 6.81 -17.03
CA ILE A 219 -2.89 5.54 -16.92
C ILE A 219 -2.92 4.74 -18.24
N ASP A 220 -3.96 4.92 -19.07
CA ASP A 220 -4.05 4.32 -20.40
C ASP A 220 -2.94 4.83 -21.35
N ASP A 221 -2.51 6.09 -21.21
CA ASP A 221 -1.43 6.68 -22.03
C ASP A 221 -0.07 6.10 -21.66
N MET A 222 0.09 5.69 -20.40
CA MET A 222 1.30 5.09 -19.85
C MET A 222 1.41 3.61 -20.22
N LEU A 223 0.26 2.92 -20.29
CA LEU A 223 0.16 1.47 -20.46
C LEU A 223 -0.95 1.04 -21.46
N PRO A 224 -0.87 1.46 -22.74
CA PRO A 224 -1.96 1.31 -23.71
C PRO A 224 -2.31 -0.14 -24.10
N GLN A 225 -1.46 -1.10 -23.75
CA GLN A 225 -1.63 -2.53 -24.10
C GLN A 225 -1.62 -3.45 -22.88
N PHE A 226 -1.92 -2.93 -21.69
CA PHE A 226 -1.88 -3.73 -20.46
C PHE A 226 -2.96 -4.79 -20.39
N SER A 227 -4.17 -4.50 -20.91
CA SER A 227 -5.33 -5.35 -20.65
C SER A 227 -5.37 -6.70 -21.38
N GLY A 228 -4.38 -6.98 -22.24
CA GLY A 228 -4.30 -8.22 -23.01
C GLY A 228 -3.18 -9.14 -22.59
N ARG A 229 -2.58 -8.93 -21.41
CA ARG A 229 -1.33 -9.58 -21.00
C ARG A 229 -1.53 -10.42 -19.75
N ASP A 230 -1.17 -11.70 -19.81
CA ASP A 230 -1.35 -12.61 -18.67
C ASP A 230 -0.38 -12.28 -17.51
N ASP A 231 0.82 -11.77 -17.82
CA ASP A 231 1.83 -11.44 -16.81
C ASP A 231 1.47 -10.28 -15.89
N ARG A 232 0.46 -9.49 -16.24
CA ARG A 232 -0.07 -8.40 -15.41
C ARG A 232 -0.56 -8.88 -14.06
N PHE A 233 -1.09 -10.10 -13.99
CA PHE A 233 -1.76 -10.62 -12.80
C PHE A 233 -0.77 -10.83 -11.66
N ALA A 234 0.52 -11.05 -11.94
CA ALA A 234 1.55 -11.19 -10.91
C ALA A 234 1.70 -9.91 -10.05
N PHE A 235 1.26 -8.75 -10.52
CA PHE A 235 1.36 -7.47 -9.82
C PHE A 235 0.06 -7.13 -9.08
N PHE A 236 -0.44 -8.05 -8.26
CA PHE A 236 -1.70 -7.92 -7.53
C PHE A 236 -1.64 -7.03 -6.27
N ALA A 237 -0.46 -6.52 -5.90
CA ALA A 237 -0.25 -5.64 -4.75
C ALA A 237 0.84 -4.59 -5.01
N ARG A 238 0.72 -3.43 -4.35
CA ARG A 238 1.78 -2.41 -4.32
C ARG A 238 2.97 -2.87 -3.49
N GLU A 239 4.17 -2.48 -3.92
CA GLU A 239 5.44 -2.83 -3.28
C GLU A 239 5.67 -4.35 -3.18
N PHE A 240 5.05 -5.11 -4.09
CA PHE A 240 5.29 -6.52 -4.29
C PHE A 240 6.04 -6.73 -5.60
N PHE A 241 7.26 -7.27 -5.51
CA PHE A 241 8.16 -7.49 -6.65
C PHE A 241 8.24 -9.00 -6.95
N PRO A 242 7.32 -9.55 -7.76
CA PRO A 242 7.30 -10.96 -8.07
C PRO A 242 8.54 -11.37 -8.86
N GLU A 243 8.96 -12.62 -8.70
CA GLU A 243 9.89 -13.25 -9.65
C GLU A 243 9.25 -13.24 -11.05
N PRO A 244 9.95 -12.78 -12.10
CA PRO A 244 9.42 -12.78 -13.45
C PRO A 244 8.96 -14.17 -13.88
N GLY A 245 7.66 -14.31 -14.18
CA GLY A 245 7.07 -15.58 -14.58
C GLY A 245 6.81 -16.57 -13.45
N CYS A 246 6.83 -16.19 -12.16
CA CYS A 246 6.39 -17.12 -11.11
C CYS A 246 4.90 -17.47 -11.29
N GLU A 247 4.63 -18.70 -11.70
CA GLU A 247 3.28 -19.24 -11.94
C GLU A 247 2.38 -19.10 -10.70
N THR A 248 2.93 -19.28 -9.50
CA THR A 248 2.16 -19.13 -8.25
C THR A 248 1.65 -17.70 -8.06
N ALA A 249 2.47 -16.69 -8.37
CA ALA A 249 2.05 -15.29 -8.28
C ALA A 249 1.01 -14.95 -9.35
N LEU A 250 1.16 -15.50 -10.56
CA LEU A 250 0.19 -15.34 -11.64
C LEU A 250 -1.17 -15.93 -11.27
N THR A 251 -1.21 -17.20 -10.87
CA THR A 251 -2.46 -17.88 -10.49
C THR A 251 -3.13 -17.21 -9.29
N GLN A 252 -2.36 -16.78 -8.28
CA GLN A 252 -2.93 -16.04 -7.15
C GLN A 252 -3.51 -14.69 -7.60
N GLY A 253 -2.80 -13.98 -8.48
CA GLY A 253 -3.25 -12.73 -9.06
C GLY A 253 -4.52 -12.85 -9.91
N GLU A 254 -4.63 -13.92 -10.71
CA GLU A 254 -5.84 -14.24 -11.49
C GLU A 254 -7.04 -14.45 -10.59
N VAL A 255 -6.88 -15.23 -9.52
CA VAL A 255 -7.96 -15.46 -8.53
C VAL A 255 -8.42 -14.15 -7.88
N ILE A 256 -7.46 -13.27 -7.52
CA ILE A 256 -7.77 -11.94 -6.97
C ILE A 256 -8.51 -11.08 -8.01
N PHE A 257 -8.03 -11.07 -9.26
CA PHE A 257 -8.64 -10.30 -10.34
C PHE A 257 -10.08 -10.74 -10.61
N ASP A 258 -10.30 -12.05 -10.73
CA ASP A 258 -11.62 -12.63 -11.02
C ASP A 258 -12.61 -12.31 -9.90
N SER A 259 -12.17 -12.44 -8.64
CA SER A 259 -13.03 -12.17 -7.50
C SER A 259 -13.31 -10.69 -7.28
N LEU A 260 -12.36 -9.80 -7.58
CA LEU A 260 -12.63 -8.37 -7.54
C LEU A 260 -13.56 -7.97 -8.69
N SER A 261 -13.37 -8.55 -9.87
CA SER A 261 -14.18 -8.27 -11.08
C SER A 261 -15.59 -8.85 -10.99
N SER A 262 -15.84 -9.83 -10.12
CA SER A 262 -17.20 -10.30 -9.84
C SER A 262 -18.01 -9.33 -8.99
N GLU A 263 -17.34 -8.48 -8.19
CA GLU A 263 -17.99 -7.52 -7.29
C GLU A 263 -17.95 -6.07 -7.79
N TYR A 264 -16.89 -5.70 -8.51
CA TYR A 264 -16.65 -4.33 -8.94
C TYR A 264 -16.45 -4.26 -10.46
N PRO A 265 -16.66 -3.09 -11.08
CA PRO A 265 -16.50 -2.93 -12.52
C PRO A 265 -15.11 -3.34 -12.99
N THR A 266 -15.02 -4.17 -14.03
CA THR A 266 -13.74 -4.69 -14.54
C THR A 266 -12.75 -3.59 -14.90
N ALA A 267 -13.22 -2.45 -15.43
CA ALA A 267 -12.36 -1.30 -15.74
C ALA A 267 -11.60 -0.78 -14.50
N LEU A 268 -12.26 -0.75 -13.34
CA LEU A 268 -11.63 -0.37 -12.08
C LEU A 268 -10.53 -1.36 -11.67
N ILE A 269 -10.82 -2.66 -11.83
CA ILE A 269 -9.89 -3.72 -11.43
C ILE A 269 -8.69 -3.78 -12.39
N GLU A 270 -8.92 -3.58 -13.68
CA GLU A 270 -7.85 -3.40 -14.67
C GLU A 270 -6.92 -2.24 -14.29
N ASP A 271 -7.47 -1.09 -13.91
CA ASP A 271 -6.66 0.06 -13.48
C ASP A 271 -5.97 -0.18 -12.13
N TYR A 272 -6.57 -0.94 -11.21
CA TYR A 272 -5.90 -1.36 -9.98
C TYR A 272 -4.60 -2.14 -10.27
N PHE A 273 -4.65 -3.13 -11.15
CA PHE A 273 -3.46 -3.89 -11.54
C PHE A 273 -2.46 -3.04 -12.34
N ARG A 274 -2.92 -2.15 -13.22
CA ARG A 274 -2.05 -1.20 -13.95
C ARG A 274 -1.29 -0.30 -13.00
N LEU A 275 -1.99 0.25 -12.01
CA LEU A 275 -1.43 1.14 -11.01
C LEU A 275 -0.43 0.39 -10.14
N ASN A 276 -0.72 -0.83 -9.69
CA ASN A 276 0.23 -1.65 -8.94
C ASN A 276 1.52 -1.91 -9.73
N PHE A 277 1.40 -2.36 -10.99
CA PHE A 277 2.55 -2.58 -11.86
C PHE A 277 3.36 -1.30 -12.07
N SER A 278 2.70 -0.18 -12.39
CA SER A 278 3.37 1.10 -12.66
C SER A 278 4.02 1.68 -11.40
N TYR A 279 3.39 1.50 -10.24
CA TYR A 279 3.92 1.90 -8.95
C TYR A 279 5.21 1.14 -8.65
N ASN A 280 5.19 -0.18 -8.85
CA ASN A 280 6.37 -1.04 -8.66
C ASN A 280 7.47 -0.69 -9.67
N TYR A 281 7.11 -0.35 -10.93
CA TYR A 281 8.08 0.14 -11.92
C TYR A 281 8.82 1.39 -11.43
N LEU A 282 8.09 2.40 -10.98
CA LEU A 282 8.69 3.66 -10.55
C LEU A 282 9.61 3.47 -9.33
N ILE A 283 9.22 2.61 -8.38
CA ILE A 283 10.09 2.25 -7.24
C ILE A 283 11.33 1.51 -7.73
N ALA A 284 11.17 0.48 -8.57
CA ALA A 284 12.29 -0.29 -9.10
C ALA A 284 13.29 0.60 -9.85
N ARG A 285 12.79 1.53 -10.66
CA ARG A 285 13.61 2.52 -11.38
C ARG A 285 14.33 3.47 -10.42
N ALA A 286 13.66 3.94 -9.37
CA ALA A 286 14.29 4.79 -8.36
C ALA A 286 15.44 4.05 -7.68
N VAL A 287 15.21 2.81 -7.21
CA VAL A 287 16.25 1.97 -6.59
C VAL A 287 17.41 1.70 -7.55
N HIS A 288 17.10 1.35 -8.80
CA HIS A 288 18.12 1.06 -9.83
C HIS A 288 19.03 2.27 -10.12
N THR A 289 18.49 3.49 -10.05
CA THR A 289 19.23 4.74 -10.26
C THR A 289 19.85 5.32 -8.99
N GLY A 290 19.77 4.60 -7.86
CA GLY A 290 20.36 4.99 -6.58
C GLY A 290 19.52 5.97 -5.75
N GLY A 291 18.23 6.09 -6.04
CA GLY A 291 17.26 6.88 -5.28
C GLY A 291 16.31 6.02 -4.42
N THR A 292 15.48 6.68 -3.62
CA THR A 292 14.49 6.05 -2.72
C THR A 292 13.11 6.69 -2.88
N HIS A 293 12.70 6.93 -4.13
CA HIS A 293 11.48 7.68 -4.45
C HIS A 293 10.27 6.75 -4.52
N ARG A 294 9.27 7.00 -3.67
CA ARG A 294 7.91 6.48 -3.87
C ARG A 294 7.15 7.39 -4.82
N PRO A 295 6.35 6.84 -5.75
CA PRO A 295 5.52 7.65 -6.64
C PRO A 295 4.68 8.67 -5.88
N VAL A 296 4.74 9.94 -6.30
CA VAL A 296 3.89 10.97 -5.71
C VAL A 296 2.45 10.81 -6.21
N PRO A 297 1.43 11.23 -5.44
CA PRO A 297 0.04 11.11 -5.86
C PRO A 297 -0.17 11.81 -7.21
N GLY A 298 -0.79 11.11 -8.17
CA GLY A 298 -0.99 11.61 -9.54
C GLY A 298 0.22 11.47 -10.49
N GLU A 299 1.39 11.01 -10.03
CA GLU A 299 2.57 10.81 -10.92
C GLU A 299 2.30 9.82 -12.07
N LEU A 300 1.41 8.87 -11.80
CA LEU A 300 0.94 7.81 -12.69
C LEU A 300 -0.40 8.15 -13.37
N GLY A 301 -0.72 9.44 -13.48
CA GLY A 301 -1.93 9.92 -14.17
C GLY A 301 -3.08 10.26 -13.23
N GLU A 302 -4.18 10.71 -13.81
CA GLU A 302 -5.39 11.10 -13.09
C GLU A 302 -5.94 9.97 -12.21
N GLU A 303 -5.97 8.74 -12.75
CA GLU A 303 -6.48 7.55 -12.05
C GLU A 303 -5.66 7.23 -10.80
N HIS A 304 -4.35 7.48 -10.81
CA HIS A 304 -3.52 7.31 -9.62
C HIS A 304 -3.97 8.21 -8.48
N LEU A 305 -4.30 9.48 -8.77
CA LEU A 305 -4.83 10.37 -7.73
C LEU A 305 -6.24 9.96 -7.33
N MET A 306 -7.09 9.57 -8.28
CA MET A 306 -8.46 9.12 -8.01
C MET A 306 -8.50 7.93 -7.03
N PHE A 307 -7.55 7.00 -7.09
CA PHE A 307 -7.52 5.84 -6.18
C PHE A 307 -7.21 6.18 -4.71
N TYR A 308 -6.87 7.43 -4.40
CA TYR A 308 -6.83 7.93 -3.02
C TYR A 308 -8.23 8.34 -2.50
N LEU A 309 -9.24 8.46 -3.37
CA LEU A 309 -10.62 8.66 -2.94
C LEU A 309 -11.22 7.38 -2.35
N PRO A 310 -12.25 7.50 -1.50
CA PRO A 310 -13.11 6.38 -1.12
C PRO A 310 -13.60 5.59 -2.32
N LEU A 311 -13.53 4.25 -2.26
CA LEU A 311 -14.00 3.38 -3.36
C LEU A 311 -15.43 3.71 -3.80
N ARG A 312 -16.33 3.98 -2.85
CA ARG A 312 -17.73 4.36 -3.12
C ARG A 312 -17.87 5.64 -3.97
N GLU A 313 -16.93 6.57 -3.84
CA GLU A 313 -16.92 7.81 -4.62
C GLU A 313 -16.39 7.52 -6.02
N LEU A 314 -15.37 6.67 -6.10
CA LEU A 314 -14.79 6.25 -7.37
C LEU A 314 -15.79 5.50 -8.26
N LEU A 315 -16.65 4.66 -7.67
CA LEU A 315 -17.74 3.95 -8.35
C LEU A 315 -18.83 4.89 -8.92
N THR A 316 -18.80 6.19 -8.63
CA THR A 316 -19.71 7.18 -9.22
C THR A 316 -19.11 7.90 -10.44
N ILE A 317 -17.83 7.71 -10.71
CA ILE A 317 -17.13 8.34 -11.83
C ILE A 317 -17.46 7.55 -13.11
N PRO A 318 -17.80 8.21 -14.24
CA PRO A 318 -18.23 7.53 -15.47
C PRO A 318 -17.30 6.42 -16.00
N ARG A 319 -15.99 6.50 -15.71
CA ARG A 319 -15.01 5.47 -16.06
C ARG A 319 -15.25 4.14 -15.33
N TYR A 320 -15.80 4.21 -14.11
CA TYR A 320 -15.93 3.10 -13.17
C TYR A 320 -17.38 2.88 -12.69
N SER A 321 -18.38 3.48 -13.36
CA SER A 321 -19.80 3.42 -12.98
C SER A 321 -20.61 2.46 -13.84
#